data_AF-A0AA89T592-F1
#
_entry.id   AF-A0AA89T592-F1
#
_cell.length_a   1.000
_cell.length_b   1.000
_cell.length_c   1.000
_cell.angle_alpha   90.00
_cell.angle_beta   90.00
_cell.angle_gamma   90.00
#
_symmetry.space_group_name_H-M   'P 1'
#
loop_
_entity.id
_entity.type
_entity.pdbx_description
1 polymer ?
#
loop_
_entity_poly.entity_id
_entity_poly.type
_entity_poly.pdbx_seq_one_letter_code
_entity_poly.pdbx_strand_id
1 'polypeptide(L)'
;MDALAALAFGIVILTSIQQRGVQDSKKLTEYTLKAGMIAGVLLALVYVSLGLIGGKMAANGSFENGADILSSASTLLLGQSGTALLGFIFTLACFITVVGLTAACGQYFPNLIPKASYKSVVFAVTLVGFTLSNLGLNQILKVSVPFLKEPSYDLDILKNHQITWYRQEFCVM
;
A
#
# COMPACT_ATOMS: atom_id res chain seq x y z
N MET A 1 -6.42 0.78 -1.41
CA MET A 1 -5.40 -0.18 -0.92
C MET A 1 -4.47 0.43 0.13
N ASP A 2 -4.33 1.76 0.15
CA ASP A 2 -3.36 2.47 1.00
C ASP A 2 -3.59 2.30 2.52
N ALA A 3 -4.85 2.15 2.94
CA ALA A 3 -5.19 1.94 4.35
C ALA A 3 -4.71 0.58 4.91
N LEU A 4 -4.87 -0.50 4.13
CA LEU A 4 -4.40 -1.83 4.51
C LEU A 4 -2.87 -1.88 4.59
N ALA A 5 -2.20 -1.26 3.61
CA ALA A 5 -0.75 -1.12 3.62
C ALA A 5 -0.27 -0.29 4.82
N ALA A 6 -0.87 0.87 5.09
CA ALA A 6 -0.52 1.72 6.21
C ALA A 6 -0.71 1.01 7.57
N LEU A 7 -1.76 0.21 7.73
CA LEU A 7 -2.01 -0.59 8.92
C LEU A 7 -0.91 -1.66 9.12
N ALA A 8 -0.57 -2.41 8.07
CA ALA A 8 0.50 -3.40 8.12
C ALA A 8 1.88 -2.76 8.44
N PHE A 9 2.22 -1.66 7.77
CA PHE A 9 3.45 -0.92 8.04
C PHE A 9 3.50 -0.36 9.46
N GLY A 10 2.39 0.16 9.97
CA GLY A 10 2.29 0.67 11.34
C GLY A 10 2.58 -0.40 12.38
N ILE A 11 2.02 -1.60 12.22
CA ILE A 11 2.26 -2.74 13.12
C ILE A 11 3.75 -3.12 13.13
N VAL A 12 4.38 -3.21 11.95
CA VAL A 12 5.81 -3.57 11.87
C VAL A 12 6.72 -2.51 12.48
N ILE A 13 6.40 -1.23 12.30
CA ILE A 13 7.14 -0.14 12.94
C ILE A 13 7.01 -0.23 14.45
N LEU A 14 5.81 -0.48 14.97
CA LEU A 14 5.56 -0.63 16.40
C LEU A 14 6.31 -1.83 17.00
N THR A 15 6.33 -2.98 16.32
CA THR A 15 7.08 -4.16 16.80
C THR A 15 8.59 -3.95 16.73
N SER A 16 9.11 -3.33 15.67
CA SER A 16 10.54 -2.98 15.54
C SER A 16 11.00 -1.98 16.61
N ILE A 17 10.14 -1.02 16.96
CA ILE A 17 10.41 -0.06 18.03
C ILE A 17 10.42 -0.73 19.41
N GLN A 18 9.47 -1.63 19.69
CA GLN A 18 9.40 -2.35 20.96
C GLN A 18 10.63 -3.24 21.18
N GLN A 19 11.15 -3.88 20.12
CA GLN A 19 12.36 -4.71 20.18
C GLN A 19 13.63 -3.93 20.56
N ARG A 20 13.64 -2.60 20.40
CA ARG A 20 14.78 -1.74 20.74
C ARG A 20 14.82 -1.31 22.22
N GLY A 21 13.92 -1.80 23.06
CA GLY A 21 14.01 -1.66 24.53
C GLY A 21 13.74 -0.26 25.09
N VAL A 22 13.04 0.60 24.36
CA VAL A 22 12.75 1.97 24.79
C VAL A 22 11.67 1.98 25.88
N GLN A 23 12.08 2.25 27.12
CA GLN A 23 11.21 2.30 28.32
C GLN A 23 10.28 3.53 28.38
N ASP A 24 10.44 4.53 27.50
CA ASP A 24 9.57 5.72 27.41
C ASP A 24 8.65 5.64 26.18
N SER A 25 7.93 4.51 26.07
CA SER A 25 7.05 4.18 24.93
C SER A 25 5.98 5.25 24.69
N LYS A 26 5.54 5.94 25.76
CA LYS A 26 4.50 6.97 25.70
C LYS A 26 4.90 8.16 24.82
N LYS A 27 6.10 8.71 25.00
CA LYS A 27 6.58 9.84 24.19
C LYS A 27 6.80 9.43 22.74
N LEU A 28 7.34 8.24 22.51
CA LEU A 28 7.60 7.76 21.16
C LEU A 28 6.29 7.52 20.39
N THR A 29 5.26 7.00 21.06
CA THR A 29 3.91 6.87 20.50
C THR A 29 3.29 8.24 20.20
N GLU A 30 3.45 9.24 21.07
CA GLU A 30 2.97 10.61 20.78
C GLU A 30 3.63 11.21 19.54
N TYR A 31 4.96 11.12 19.41
CA TYR A 31 5.68 11.63 18.24
C TYR A 31 5.27 10.90 16.96
N THR A 32 5.13 9.57 17.03
CA THR A 32 4.70 8.74 15.90
C THR A 32 3.27 9.07 15.49
N LEU A 33 2.37 9.28 16.46
CA LEU A 33 0.97 9.63 16.20
C LEU A 33 0.87 11.02 15.57
N LYS A 34 1.65 11.99 16.05
CA LYS A 34 1.70 13.33 15.47
C LYS A 34 2.24 13.32 14.03
N ALA A 35 3.29 12.55 13.77
CA ALA A 35 3.82 12.34 12.43
C ALA A 35 2.79 11.63 11.51
N GLY A 36 2.12 10.60 12.03
CA GLY A 36 1.06 9.87 11.33
C GLY A 36 -0.14 10.74 10.97
N MET A 37 -0.58 11.64 11.86
CA MET A 37 -1.66 12.58 11.56
C MET A 37 -1.29 13.54 10.43
N ILE A 38 -0.07 14.08 10.43
CA ILE A 38 0.40 14.97 9.36
C ILE A 38 0.44 14.21 8.02
N ALA A 39 0.97 12.99 8.02
CA ALA A 39 1.00 12.13 6.83
C ALA A 39 -0.41 11.78 6.32
N GLY A 40 -1.34 11.46 7.24
CA GLY A 40 -2.73 11.13 6.90
C GLY A 40 -3.49 12.29 6.27
N VAL A 41 -3.32 13.51 6.81
CA VAL A 41 -3.94 14.72 6.25
C VAL A 41 -3.39 15.02 4.86
N LEU A 42 -2.07 14.92 4.67
CA LEU A 42 -1.44 15.13 3.36
C LEU A 42 -1.94 14.10 2.33
N LEU A 43 -2.03 12.82 2.72
CA LEU A 43 -2.53 11.76 1.85
C LEU A 43 -4.00 11.96 1.49
N ALA A 44 -4.84 12.36 2.45
CA ALA A 44 -6.25 12.66 2.19
C ALA A 44 -6.40 13.79 1.17
N LEU A 45 -5.62 14.86 1.29
CA LEU A 45 -5.64 15.99 0.36
C LEU A 45 -5.26 15.54 -1.06
N VAL A 46 -4.22 14.71 -1.19
CA VAL A 46 -3.81 14.13 -2.48
C VAL A 46 -4.92 13.26 -3.05
N TYR A 47 -5.51 12.35 -2.26
CA TYR A 47 -6.58 11.47 -2.73
C TYR A 47 -7.82 12.24 -3.19
N VAL A 48 -8.23 13.29 -2.47
CA VAL A 48 -9.33 14.18 -2.87
C VAL A 48 -8.99 14.88 -4.19
N SER A 49 -7.76 15.36 -4.34
CA SER A 49 -7.31 16.01 -5.59
C SER A 49 -7.38 15.04 -6.78
N LEU A 50 -6.89 13.81 -6.62
CA LEU A 50 -7.01 12.78 -7.66
C LEU A 50 -8.47 12.42 -7.94
N GLY A 51 -9.31 12.30 -6.91
CA GLY A 51 -10.74 12.01 -7.06
C GLY A 51 -11.48 13.09 -7.85
N LEU A 52 -11.19 14.37 -7.60
CA LEU A 52 -11.76 15.49 -8.36
C LEU A 52 -11.30 15.49 -9.82
N ILE A 53 -10.03 15.21 -10.09
CA ILE A 53 -9.50 15.08 -11.45
C ILE A 53 -10.18 13.92 -12.17
N GLY A 54 -10.29 12.76 -11.51
CA GLY A 54 -10.96 11.59 -12.04
C GLY A 54 -12.43 11.85 -12.35
N GLY A 55 -13.16 12.51 -11.44
CA GLY A 55 -14.57 12.88 -11.64
C GLY A 55 -14.79 13.85 -12.79
N LYS A 56 -13.92 14.88 -12.93
CA LYS A 56 -14.00 15.83 -14.05
C LYS A 56 -13.63 15.20 -15.40
N MET A 57 -12.77 14.19 -15.40
CA MET A 57 -12.41 13.47 -16.62
C MET A 57 -13.44 12.41 -17.02
N ALA A 58 -14.06 11.74 -16.05
CA ALA A 58 -15.17 10.82 -16.28
C ALA A 58 -16.39 11.48 -16.95
N ALA A 59 -16.56 12.80 -16.80
CA ALA A 59 -17.61 13.57 -17.49
C ALA A 59 -17.37 13.78 -19.00
N ASN A 60 -16.14 13.58 -19.50
CA ASN A 60 -15.74 13.85 -20.89
C ASN A 60 -15.48 12.56 -21.72
N GLY A 61 -15.65 11.36 -21.16
CA GLY A 61 -15.51 10.11 -21.90
C GLY A 61 -15.49 8.86 -21.03
N SER A 62 -15.79 7.70 -21.64
CA SER A 62 -15.66 6.38 -21.00
C SER A 62 -14.20 5.93 -21.04
N PHE A 63 -13.51 6.03 -19.91
CA PHE A 63 -12.16 5.49 -19.76
C PHE A 63 -12.21 4.07 -19.19
N GLU A 64 -11.37 3.19 -19.72
CA GLU A 64 -11.35 1.78 -19.34
C GLU A 64 -10.60 1.53 -18.02
N ASN A 65 -9.62 2.40 -17.67
CA ASN A 65 -8.79 2.26 -16.46
C ASN A 65 -8.41 3.59 -15.82
N GLY A 66 -8.08 3.56 -14.52
CA GLY A 66 -7.62 4.73 -13.75
C GLY A 66 -6.28 5.31 -14.22
N ALA A 67 -5.37 4.47 -14.75
CA ALA A 67 -4.10 4.93 -15.32
C ALA A 67 -4.31 5.76 -16.60
N ASP A 68 -5.27 5.37 -17.44
CA ASP A 68 -5.60 6.08 -18.69
C ASP A 68 -6.22 7.45 -18.39
N ILE A 69 -7.08 7.53 -17.37
CA ILE A 69 -7.65 8.79 -16.88
C ILE A 69 -6.54 9.75 -16.44
N LEU A 70 -5.59 9.26 -15.63
CA LEU A 70 -4.53 10.09 -15.06
C LEU A 70 -3.52 10.52 -16.13
N SER A 71 -3.19 9.63 -17.07
CA SER A 71 -2.34 9.93 -18.23
C SER A 71 -2.97 11.00 -19.12
N SER A 72 -4.27 10.87 -19.44
CA SER A 72 -5.01 11.85 -20.22
C SER A 72 -5.12 13.19 -19.50
N ALA A 73 -5.42 13.19 -18.20
CA ALA A 73 -5.46 14.39 -17.37
C ALA A 73 -4.10 15.10 -17.34
N SER A 74 -3.00 14.36 -17.17
CA SER A 74 -1.64 14.93 -17.17
C SER A 74 -1.29 15.57 -18.52
N THR A 75 -1.75 14.97 -19.62
CA THR A 75 -1.54 15.48 -20.97
C THR A 75 -2.36 16.76 -21.22
N LEU A 76 -3.58 16.86 -20.67
CA LEU A 76 -4.38 18.08 -20.76
C LEU A 76 -3.80 19.23 -19.91
N LEU A 77 -3.27 18.95 -18.73
CA LEU A 77 -2.78 19.99 -17.81
C LEU A 77 -1.35 20.44 -18.15
N LEU A 78 -0.47 19.52 -18.55
CA LEU A 78 0.96 19.79 -18.77
C LEU A 78 1.40 19.61 -20.24
N GLY A 79 0.52 19.17 -21.14
CA GLY A 79 0.87 18.84 -22.52
C GLY A 79 1.55 17.48 -22.65
N GLN A 80 2.13 17.19 -23.82
CA GLN A 80 2.70 15.87 -24.15
C GLN A 80 3.95 15.50 -23.32
N SER A 81 4.62 16.47 -22.69
CA SER A 81 5.69 16.22 -21.72
C SER A 81 5.19 15.76 -20.35
N GLY A 82 3.91 16.00 -20.03
CA GLY A 82 3.29 15.65 -18.75
C GLY A 82 3.23 14.15 -18.49
N THR A 83 3.00 13.36 -19.53
CA THR A 83 2.88 11.90 -19.43
C THR A 83 4.18 11.23 -19.00
N ALA A 84 5.31 11.70 -19.55
CA ALA A 84 6.64 11.19 -19.18
C ALA A 84 7.00 11.54 -17.72
N LEU A 85 6.68 12.76 -17.29
CA LEU A 85 6.88 13.19 -15.91
C LEU A 85 6.02 12.38 -14.93
N LEU A 86 4.75 12.14 -15.29
CA LEU A 86 3.83 11.33 -14.49
C LEU A 86 4.37 9.91 -14.30
N GLY A 87 4.86 9.28 -15.38
CA GLY A 87 5.48 7.96 -15.33
C GLY A 87 6.68 7.93 -14.36
N PHE A 88 7.56 8.93 -14.45
CA PHE A 88 8.73 9.03 -13.57
C PHE A 88 8.36 9.17 -12.08
N ILE A 89 7.38 10.01 -11.75
CA ILE A 89 6.87 10.18 -10.38
C ILE A 89 6.27 8.86 -9.86
N PHE A 90 5.50 8.16 -10.70
CA PHE A 90 4.89 6.88 -10.33
C PHE A 90 5.94 5.79 -10.08
N THR A 91 6.99 5.73 -10.90
CA THR A 91 8.11 4.81 -10.68
C THR A 91 8.81 5.10 -9.35
N LEU A 92 9.08 6.37 -9.04
CA LEU A 92 9.67 6.76 -7.75
C LEU A 92 8.76 6.39 -6.57
N ALA A 93 7.46 6.63 -6.70
CA ALA A 93 6.48 6.27 -5.68
C ALA A 93 6.40 4.76 -5.44
N CYS A 94 6.39 3.95 -6.50
CA CYS A 94 6.42 2.49 -6.40
C CYS A 94 7.76 1.96 -5.87
N PHE A 95 8.87 2.65 -6.15
CA PHE A 95 10.17 2.28 -5.63
C PHE A 95 10.24 2.48 -4.11
N ILE A 96 9.79 3.64 -3.59
CA ILE A 96 9.82 3.91 -2.15
C ILE A 96 8.90 2.97 -1.35
N THR A 97 7.75 2.58 -1.91
CA THR A 97 6.83 1.64 -1.24
C THR A 97 7.41 0.23 -1.16
N VAL A 98 8.05 -0.25 -2.23
CA VAL A 98 8.75 -1.54 -2.25
C VAL A 98 9.93 -1.55 -1.27
N VAL A 99 10.72 -0.48 -1.24
CA VAL A 99 11.85 -0.34 -0.30
C VAL A 99 11.34 -0.33 1.15
N GLY A 100 10.24 0.38 1.42
CA GLY A 100 9.59 0.38 2.73
C GLY A 100 9.16 -1.02 3.15
N LEU A 101 8.46 -1.77 2.27
CA LEU A 101 7.97 -3.13 2.56
C LEU A 101 9.11 -4.08 2.84
N THR A 102 10.15 -4.00 2.02
CA THR A 102 11.35 -4.82 2.16
C THR A 102 12.06 -4.55 3.49
N ALA A 103 12.17 -3.28 3.90
CA ALA A 103 12.76 -2.91 5.18
C ALA A 103 11.93 -3.42 6.37
N ALA A 104 10.60 -3.33 6.27
CA ALA A 104 9.66 -3.85 7.27
C ALA A 104 9.83 -5.37 7.45
N CYS A 105 9.81 -6.14 6.36
CA CYS A 105 10.05 -7.58 6.40
C CYS A 105 11.45 -7.93 6.92
N GLY A 106 12.47 -7.14 6.59
CA GLY A 106 13.84 -7.32 7.09
C GLY A 106 13.99 -7.08 8.60
N GLN A 107 13.18 -6.20 9.19
CA GLN A 107 13.12 -5.98 10.65
C GLN A 107 12.32 -7.06 11.38
N TYR A 108 11.38 -7.74 10.71
CA TYR A 108 10.56 -8.81 11.29
C TYR A 108 11.30 -10.17 11.29
N PHE A 109 12.17 -10.39 10.30
CA PHE A 109 12.91 -11.64 10.10
C PHE A 109 13.77 -12.15 11.28
N PRO A 110 14.41 -11.30 12.11
CA PRO A 110 15.18 -11.76 13.28
C PRO A 110 14.32 -12.50 14.31
N ASN A 111 13.00 -12.32 14.33
CA ASN A 111 12.13 -12.99 15.30
C ASN A 111 11.72 -14.40 14.92
N LEU A 112 11.87 -14.81 13.64
CA LEU A 112 11.26 -16.05 13.19
C LEU A 112 12.21 -17.10 12.64
N ILE A 113 13.26 -16.72 11.91
CA ILE A 113 14.18 -17.70 11.33
C ILE A 113 15.60 -17.11 11.30
N PRO A 114 16.56 -17.62 12.11
CA PRO A 114 17.94 -17.10 12.18
C PRO A 114 18.79 -17.34 10.91
N LYS A 115 18.21 -17.73 9.77
CA LYS A 115 18.92 -18.15 8.55
C LYS A 115 18.35 -17.69 7.22
N ALA A 116 17.16 -17.10 7.13
CA ALA A 116 16.70 -16.66 5.80
C ALA A 116 17.28 -15.29 5.45
N SER A 117 17.96 -15.26 4.32
CA SER A 117 18.72 -14.10 3.84
C SER A 117 17.75 -13.00 3.38
N TYR A 118 18.02 -11.76 3.78
CA TYR A 118 17.42 -10.53 3.25
C TYR A 118 17.27 -10.54 1.71
N LYS A 119 18.20 -11.22 1.02
CA LYS A 119 18.15 -11.46 -0.43
C LYS A 119 16.86 -12.16 -0.90
N SER A 120 16.34 -13.15 -0.19
CA SER A 120 15.14 -13.89 -0.63
C SER A 120 13.88 -13.03 -0.57
N VAL A 121 13.76 -12.17 0.45
CA VAL A 121 12.62 -11.24 0.58
C VAL A 121 12.63 -10.20 -0.53
N VAL A 122 13.79 -9.59 -0.80
CA VAL A 122 13.98 -8.63 -1.90
C VAL A 122 13.63 -9.29 -3.24
N PHE A 123 14.11 -10.52 -3.46
CA PHE A 123 13.86 -11.26 -4.69
C PHE A 123 12.38 -11.60 -4.86
N ALA A 124 11.70 -12.05 -3.80
CA ALA A 124 10.27 -12.36 -3.82
C ALA A 124 9.41 -11.13 -4.13
N VAL A 125 9.65 -10.00 -3.44
CA VAL A 125 8.90 -8.75 -3.68
C VAL A 125 9.11 -8.24 -5.11
N THR A 126 10.35 -8.28 -5.61
CA THR A 126 10.66 -7.85 -6.98
C THR A 126 9.99 -8.76 -8.01
N LEU A 127 10.02 -10.08 -7.80
CA LEU A 127 9.39 -11.06 -8.71
C LEU A 127 7.87 -10.86 -8.77
N VAL A 128 7.22 -10.65 -7.62
CA VAL A 128 5.78 -10.39 -7.55
C VAL A 128 5.43 -9.06 -8.21
N GLY A 129 6.23 -8.01 -8.00
CA GLY A 129 6.03 -6.72 -8.68
C GLY A 129 6.16 -6.86 -10.20
N PHE A 130 7.12 -7.65 -10.67
CA PHE A 130 7.36 -7.86 -12.09
C PHE A 130 6.25 -8.67 -12.78
N THR A 131 5.72 -9.69 -12.10
CA THR A 131 4.58 -10.46 -12.60
C THR A 131 3.33 -9.59 -12.63
N LEU A 132 3.01 -8.86 -11.55
CA LEU A 132 1.87 -7.95 -11.53
C LEU A 132 1.95 -6.85 -12.60
N SER A 133 3.14 -6.30 -12.85
CA SER A 133 3.35 -5.32 -13.92
C SER A 133 3.12 -5.91 -15.32
N ASN A 134 3.30 -7.22 -15.50
CA ASN A 134 3.03 -7.90 -16.77
C ASN A 134 1.55 -8.28 -16.95
N LEU A 135 0.78 -8.46 -15.88
CA LEU A 135 -0.65 -8.85 -15.97
C LEU A 135 -1.61 -7.72 -16.38
N GLY A 136 -1.19 -6.45 -16.28
CA GLY A 136 -2.00 -5.30 -16.66
C GLY A 136 -3.14 -4.95 -15.68
N LEU A 137 -3.46 -3.66 -15.58
CA LEU A 137 -4.38 -3.11 -14.57
C LEU A 137 -5.82 -3.65 -14.68
N ASN A 138 -6.31 -3.90 -15.91
CA ASN A 138 -7.66 -4.42 -16.16
C ASN A 138 -7.85 -5.85 -15.59
N GLN A 139 -6.84 -6.71 -15.72
CA GLN A 139 -6.85 -8.07 -15.17
C GLN A 139 -6.89 -8.05 -13.63
N ILE A 140 -6.13 -7.14 -13.02
CA ILE A 140 -6.08 -6.94 -11.56
C ILE A 140 -7.43 -6.41 -11.04
N LEU A 141 -8.05 -5.48 -11.77
CA LEU A 141 -9.38 -4.96 -11.44
C LEU A 141 -10.46 -6.04 -11.56
N LYS A 142 -10.44 -6.87 -12.62
CA LYS A 142 -11.38 -8.00 -12.75
C LYS A 142 -11.27 -9.02 -11.62
N VAL A 143 -10.07 -9.24 -11.09
CA VAL A 143 -9.86 -10.11 -9.92
C VAL A 143 -10.27 -9.42 -8.63
N SER A 144 -10.11 -8.10 -8.49
CA SER A 144 -10.44 -7.36 -7.27
C SER A 144 -11.93 -6.99 -7.12
N VAL A 145 -12.64 -6.79 -8.24
CA VAL A 145 -14.09 -6.51 -8.25
C VAL A 145 -14.92 -7.61 -7.57
N PRO A 146 -14.71 -8.93 -7.80
CA PRO A 146 -15.51 -9.96 -7.13
C PRO A 146 -15.32 -9.92 -5.60
N PHE A 147 -14.12 -9.63 -5.08
CA PHE A 147 -13.91 -9.47 -3.63
C PHE A 147 -14.67 -8.30 -3.01
N LEU A 148 -14.90 -7.22 -3.77
CA LEU A 148 -15.68 -6.06 -3.32
C LEU A 148 -17.20 -6.26 -3.46
N LYS A 149 -17.61 -7.22 -4.29
CA LYS A 149 -19.00 -7.44 -4.69
C LYS A 149 -19.58 -8.73 -4.09
N GLU A 150 -19.02 -9.19 -2.97
CA GLU A 150 -19.64 -10.18 -2.09
C GLU A 150 -20.37 -9.47 -0.94
N PRO A 151 -21.64 -9.05 -1.13
CA PRO A 151 -22.53 -8.90 0.00
C PRO A 151 -22.92 -10.33 0.46
N SER A 152 -23.02 -10.54 1.77
CA SER A 152 -23.82 -11.64 2.36
C SER A 152 -23.14 -12.99 2.66
N TYR A 153 -21.97 -13.02 3.33
CA TYR A 153 -21.73 -14.12 4.27
C TYR A 153 -20.95 -13.62 5.50
N ASP A 154 -21.74 -13.35 6.53
CA ASP A 154 -21.40 -13.57 7.92
C ASP A 154 -20.48 -12.55 8.64
N LEU A 155 -21.12 -11.45 9.04
CA LEU A 155 -20.60 -10.50 10.02
C LEU A 155 -20.37 -11.11 11.43
N ASP A 156 -20.79 -12.36 11.69
CA ASP A 156 -20.49 -13.10 12.92
C ASP A 156 -19.23 -14.01 12.79
N ILE A 157 -19.05 -14.74 11.68
CA ILE A 157 -17.84 -15.52 11.41
C ILE A 157 -16.64 -14.62 11.13
N LEU A 158 -16.79 -13.45 10.50
CA LEU A 158 -15.65 -12.54 10.27
C LEU A 158 -15.07 -11.95 11.56
N LYS A 159 -15.86 -11.80 12.64
CA LYS A 159 -15.34 -11.34 13.93
C LYS A 159 -14.45 -12.41 14.58
N ASN A 160 -14.81 -13.68 14.43
CA ASN A 160 -14.03 -14.82 14.92
C ASN A 160 -12.83 -15.15 13.99
N HIS A 161 -13.00 -14.98 12.68
CA HIS A 161 -11.97 -15.27 11.69
C HIS A 161 -10.92 -14.16 11.62
N GLN A 162 -11.27 -12.88 11.77
CA GLN A 162 -10.29 -11.78 11.88
C GLN A 162 -9.33 -11.97 13.06
N ILE A 163 -9.82 -12.43 14.21
CA ILE A 163 -9.00 -12.76 15.38
C ILE A 163 -8.10 -14.00 15.12
N THR A 164 -8.55 -14.92 14.27
CA THR A 164 -7.82 -16.14 13.90
C THR A 164 -6.72 -15.84 12.87
N TRP A 165 -6.99 -15.02 11.84
CA TRP A 165 -5.99 -14.55 10.87
C TRP A 165 -4.90 -13.70 11.53
N TYR A 166 -5.27 -12.78 12.44
CA TYR A 166 -4.30 -12.00 13.21
C TYR A 166 -3.39 -12.88 14.09
N ARG A 167 -3.89 -14.04 14.54
CA ARG A 167 -3.13 -15.00 15.35
C ARG A 167 -2.26 -15.93 14.49
N GLN A 168 -2.67 -16.25 13.26
CA GLN A 168 -1.93 -17.14 12.37
C GLN A 168 -0.79 -16.44 11.63
N GLU A 169 -0.97 -15.19 11.21
CA GLU A 169 0.13 -14.37 10.68
C GLU A 169 1.18 -14.03 11.75
N PHE A 170 0.78 -13.95 13.03
CA PHE A 170 1.72 -13.73 14.14
C PHE A 170 2.45 -15.00 14.63
N CYS A 171 2.06 -16.19 14.16
CA CYS A 171 2.65 -17.46 14.59
C CYS A 171 3.49 -18.15 13.50
N VAL A 172 3.40 -17.68 12.25
CA VAL A 172 4.20 -18.15 11.09
C VAL A 172 5.05 -17.01 10.49
N MET A 173 5.10 -15.85 11.15
CA MET A 173 5.96 -14.71 10.81
C MET A 173 6.70 -14.22 12.05
#